data_AF-A0A7W5FKN1-F1
#
_entry.id   AF-A0A7W5FKN1-F1
#
_cell.length_a   1.000
_cell.length_b   1.000
_cell.length_c   1.000
_cell.angle_alpha   90.00
_cell.angle_beta   90.00
_cell.angle_gamma   90.00
#
_symmetry.space_group_name_H-M   'P 1'
#
loop_
_entity.id
_entity.type
_entity.pdbx_description
1 polymer ?
#
loop_
_entity_poly.entity_id
_entity_poly.type
_entity_poly.pdbx_seq_one_letter_code
_entity_poly.pdbx_strand_id
1 'polypeptide(L)'
;MDKFMNKKSISTSASARTTSRTAPDEITDPDYMFPAFSNGKVLLDKKQGRLPAMGWNSWNAFGSKNNEALTKAMADAIVDLGLADMGYKYVVLDDGCYKSERVNGLLSNETIKFPSGFKALSDYIHGKGLKFGMYNDIGTNLCAGSAVGTCGFEDVDTRSYVDWGVDFIKVDNCYYLWDNATFSDSTNAKYAYAPNIRSITVTGEGLNVTLNAVKDGVILGQGASKNSGDDVTNIGTFDGTNVGTTPVGDRWGELMFTVNTPTSGQYAITVNYASGEEDGTGRWLQLAVGNAENETRYFDNMLPLTPSTAAFVDSEEITVFLNEGVNIIRLMNHRRQENTLNSYAALLEGLNKADPAHDIVLSICEWGKTQPHNWGYKVGDSWRILNDITFRVGSDGDPGSAEWSSNHTASITSQYSKAVIMDEFAGLDKGWNDPDMLVIGMNGITTNMSKTHMTMWCMMNAPIMLGLDLRRVAKGDELWMIIANKDVIALNQDPLGIQAKRIYCSIDNANPDTAYIANNNRVDILVKPLANGDIAISFINLSDSRDTKEHSVDVSRIIDYLGHKIMDAEKFKNAESYCLKDLWTDKVTTNNSRTFSVTGIDAYDNVTIRVTPV
;
A
#
# COMPACT_ATOMS: atom_id res chain seq x y z
N MET A 1 -24.47 -22.78 -48.45
CA MET A 1 -24.47 -21.37 -48.90
C MET A 1 -25.11 -20.54 -47.81
N ASP A 2 -24.45 -19.82 -46.91
CA ASP A 2 -23.09 -19.79 -46.38
C ASP A 2 -23.23 -19.17 -44.99
N LYS A 3 -22.65 -19.80 -43.97
CA LYS A 3 -22.50 -19.23 -42.63
C LYS A 3 -21.07 -18.68 -42.53
N PHE A 4 -20.91 -17.36 -42.59
CA PHE A 4 -19.65 -16.72 -42.18
C PHE A 4 -19.73 -16.41 -40.69
N MET A 5 -19.12 -17.30 -39.88
CA MET A 5 -18.65 -16.92 -38.54
C MET A 5 -17.21 -16.43 -38.66
N ASN A 6 -17.01 -15.19 -38.25
CA ASN A 6 -15.73 -14.52 -38.19
C ASN A 6 -14.95 -15.08 -36.99
N LYS A 7 -13.94 -15.92 -37.22
CA LYS A 7 -12.96 -16.31 -36.19
C LYS A 7 -11.99 -15.13 -36.02
N LYS A 8 -12.11 -14.41 -34.90
CA LYS A 8 -11.01 -13.59 -34.38
C LYS A 8 -9.81 -14.51 -34.16
N SER A 9 -8.71 -14.22 -34.84
CA SER A 9 -7.42 -14.87 -34.64
C SER A 9 -6.95 -14.57 -33.21
N ILE A 10 -6.97 -15.59 -32.36
CA ILE A 10 -6.21 -15.59 -31.12
C ILE A 10 -4.74 -15.59 -31.54
N SER A 11 -4.06 -14.49 -31.24
CA SER A 11 -2.61 -14.35 -31.35
C SER A 11 -1.96 -15.45 -30.52
N THR A 12 -1.35 -16.42 -31.21
CA THR A 12 -0.60 -17.51 -30.58
C THR A 12 0.76 -17.02 -30.12
N SER A 13 0.98 -17.13 -28.80
CA SER A 13 2.25 -17.36 -28.11
C SER A 13 3.43 -16.45 -28.48
N ALA A 14 3.52 -15.29 -27.81
CA ALA A 14 4.81 -14.93 -27.23
C ALA A 14 5.15 -16.01 -26.21
N SER A 15 6.37 -16.56 -26.22
CA SER A 15 6.82 -17.45 -25.15
C SER A 15 6.56 -16.77 -23.82
N ALA A 16 5.73 -17.37 -22.95
CA ALA A 16 5.40 -16.80 -21.65
C ALA A 16 6.71 -16.47 -20.93
N ARG A 17 6.88 -15.19 -20.57
CA ARG A 17 8.06 -14.71 -19.86
C ARG A 17 8.22 -15.54 -18.58
N THR A 18 9.47 -15.84 -18.21
CA THR A 18 9.78 -16.31 -16.86
C THR A 18 9.55 -15.14 -15.91
N THR A 19 8.67 -15.31 -14.92
CA THR A 19 8.48 -14.29 -13.87
C THR A 19 9.63 -14.31 -12.86
N SER A 20 10.43 -15.39 -12.86
CA SER A 20 11.64 -15.52 -12.06
C SER A 20 12.75 -14.60 -12.55
N ARG A 21 13.05 -13.56 -11.76
CA ARG A 21 13.97 -12.47 -12.15
C ARG A 21 15.33 -12.61 -11.50
N THR A 22 16.38 -12.37 -12.30
CA THR A 22 17.78 -12.36 -11.85
C THR A 22 18.45 -10.99 -11.99
N ALA A 23 17.75 -10.04 -12.59
CA ALA A 23 18.12 -8.64 -12.75
C ALA A 23 16.83 -7.79 -12.76
N PRO A 24 16.90 -6.47 -12.56
CA PRO A 24 15.76 -5.60 -12.83
C PRO A 24 15.34 -5.75 -14.29
N ASP A 25 14.02 -5.75 -14.51
CA ASP A 25 13.47 -5.85 -15.85
C ASP A 25 13.58 -4.52 -16.58
N GLU A 26 13.91 -4.58 -17.87
CA GLU A 26 13.67 -3.43 -18.76
C GLU A 26 12.14 -3.19 -18.84
N ILE A 27 11.69 -2.03 -18.37
CA ILE A 27 10.27 -1.67 -18.34
C ILE A 27 9.93 -1.02 -19.68
N THR A 28 9.37 -1.80 -20.59
CA THR A 28 9.01 -1.34 -21.94
C THR A 28 7.51 -1.08 -22.10
N ASP A 29 6.67 -1.62 -21.22
CA ASP A 29 5.23 -1.39 -21.21
C ASP A 29 4.91 -0.08 -20.46
N PRO A 30 4.32 0.93 -21.13
CA PRO A 30 3.94 2.19 -20.49
C PRO A 30 2.98 2.03 -19.30
N ASP A 31 2.17 0.95 -19.24
CA ASP A 31 1.24 0.74 -18.13
C ASP A 31 1.94 0.41 -16.79
N TYR A 32 3.22 0.06 -16.84
CA TYR A 32 4.10 -0.19 -15.69
C TYR A 32 4.92 1.03 -15.28
N MET A 33 4.92 2.08 -16.10
CA MET A 33 5.69 3.30 -15.85
C MET A 33 4.91 4.28 -14.99
N PHE A 34 5.63 5.15 -14.30
CA PHE A 34 5.07 6.14 -13.37
C PHE A 34 3.92 7.00 -13.93
N PRO A 35 3.95 7.50 -15.19
CA PRO A 35 2.82 8.26 -15.75
C PRO A 35 1.49 7.49 -15.76
N ALA A 36 1.53 6.15 -15.81
CA ALA A 36 0.35 5.31 -15.80
C ALA A 36 -0.21 5.05 -14.39
N PHE A 37 0.47 5.47 -13.32
CA PHE A 37 0.01 5.17 -11.96
C PHE A 37 -1.35 5.79 -11.66
N SER A 38 -1.66 6.98 -12.16
CA SER A 38 -2.94 7.64 -11.90
C SER A 38 -4.06 7.31 -12.90
N ASN A 39 -3.84 6.39 -13.86
CA ASN A 39 -4.79 6.16 -14.96
C ASN A 39 -6.02 5.29 -14.60
N GLY A 40 -6.07 4.72 -13.39
CA GLY A 40 -7.16 3.86 -12.93
C GLY A 40 -7.24 2.49 -13.63
N LYS A 41 -6.26 2.16 -14.48
CA LYS A 41 -6.20 0.89 -15.22
C LYS A 41 -5.43 -0.15 -14.42
N VAL A 42 -6.08 -1.29 -14.17
CA VAL A 42 -5.46 -2.47 -13.56
C VAL A 42 -4.60 -3.25 -14.56
N LEU A 43 -3.65 -4.02 -14.05
CA LEU A 43 -2.77 -4.91 -14.81
C LEU A 43 -3.21 -6.36 -14.67
N LEU A 44 -2.79 -7.20 -15.62
CA LEU A 44 -2.86 -8.67 -15.52
C LEU A 44 -4.26 -9.20 -15.14
N ASP A 45 -5.32 -8.56 -15.63
CA ASP A 45 -6.71 -8.89 -15.31
C ASP A 45 -7.00 -9.01 -13.80
N LYS A 46 -6.31 -8.20 -12.98
CA LYS A 46 -6.50 -8.14 -11.52
C LYS A 46 -7.99 -8.02 -11.19
N LYS A 47 -8.48 -8.94 -10.35
CA LYS A 47 -9.89 -8.98 -9.95
C LYS A 47 -10.25 -7.75 -9.12
N GLN A 48 -11.42 -7.15 -9.38
CA GLN A 48 -11.94 -5.97 -8.70
C GLN A 48 -13.26 -6.28 -7.99
N GLY A 49 -13.75 -5.33 -7.18
CA GLY A 49 -15.04 -5.44 -6.49
C GLY A 49 -14.99 -6.18 -5.15
N ARG A 50 -13.80 -6.48 -4.62
CA ARG A 50 -13.66 -7.09 -3.29
C ARG A 50 -13.88 -6.04 -2.21
N LEU A 51 -14.69 -6.37 -1.21
CA LEU A 51 -14.72 -5.66 0.07
C LEU A 51 -13.42 -5.91 0.86
N PRO A 52 -13.10 -5.08 1.87
CA PRO A 52 -11.91 -5.27 2.69
C PRO A 52 -11.88 -6.69 3.28
N ALA A 53 -10.72 -7.34 3.21
CA ALA A 53 -10.55 -8.68 3.76
C ALA A 53 -10.71 -8.64 5.29
N MET A 54 -11.40 -9.64 5.85
CA MET A 54 -11.54 -9.82 7.29
C MET A 54 -11.06 -11.20 7.72
N GLY A 55 -10.28 -11.26 8.79
CA GLY A 55 -9.69 -12.51 9.23
C GLY A 55 -8.78 -12.36 10.43
N TRP A 56 -7.80 -13.25 10.51
CA TRP A 56 -6.81 -13.32 11.57
C TRP A 56 -5.42 -13.56 10.96
N ASN A 57 -4.39 -12.96 11.54
CA ASN A 57 -3.00 -13.17 11.16
C ASN A 57 -2.18 -13.61 12.38
N SER A 58 -1.29 -14.58 12.19
CA SER A 58 -0.53 -15.19 13.28
C SER A 58 0.58 -14.35 13.91
N TRP A 59 1.05 -13.30 13.23
CA TRP A 59 2.27 -12.59 13.59
C TRP A 59 2.18 -11.90 14.94
N ASN A 60 1.18 -11.04 15.17
CA ASN A 60 1.05 -10.33 16.45
C ASN A 60 0.81 -11.28 17.63
N ALA A 61 0.11 -12.39 17.41
CA ALA A 61 -0.19 -13.35 18.47
C ALA A 61 1.01 -14.22 18.84
N PHE A 62 1.79 -14.67 17.84
CA PHE A 62 2.77 -15.74 18.04
C PHE A 62 4.17 -15.49 17.47
N GLY A 63 4.36 -14.42 16.68
CA GLY A 63 5.57 -14.17 15.90
C GLY A 63 6.01 -15.41 15.13
N SER A 64 7.33 -15.63 15.01
CA SER A 64 7.88 -16.85 14.41
C SER A 64 7.67 -18.13 15.24
N LYS A 65 6.99 -18.08 16.40
CA LYS A 65 6.64 -19.26 17.20
C LYS A 65 5.27 -19.86 16.82
N ASN A 66 4.55 -19.29 15.85
CA ASN A 66 3.32 -19.87 15.27
C ASN A 66 3.52 -21.34 14.88
N ASN A 67 2.53 -22.20 15.00
CA ASN A 67 2.66 -23.61 14.60
C ASN A 67 1.30 -24.19 14.20
N GLU A 68 1.27 -25.39 13.64
CA GLU A 68 0.05 -26.03 13.13
C GLU A 68 -1.04 -26.13 14.21
N ALA A 69 -0.70 -26.50 15.45
CA ALA A 69 -1.67 -26.65 16.52
C ALA A 69 -2.30 -25.29 16.91
N LEU A 70 -1.47 -24.25 17.03
CA LEU A 70 -1.94 -22.90 17.31
C LEU A 70 -2.80 -22.36 16.17
N THR A 71 -2.39 -22.52 14.91
CA THR A 71 -3.17 -22.07 13.75
C THR A 71 -4.52 -22.77 13.66
N LYS A 72 -4.57 -24.08 13.92
CA LYS A 72 -5.85 -24.82 13.98
C LYS A 72 -6.74 -24.30 15.10
N ALA A 73 -6.18 -24.04 16.30
CA ALA A 73 -6.94 -23.49 17.41
C ALA A 73 -7.53 -22.10 17.11
N MET A 74 -6.85 -21.28 16.29
CA MET A 74 -7.37 -19.99 15.85
C MET A 74 -8.50 -20.15 14.83
N ALA A 75 -8.35 -21.08 13.88
CA ALA A 75 -9.42 -21.42 12.95
C ALA A 75 -10.67 -21.96 13.68
N ASP A 76 -10.49 -22.78 14.71
CA ASP A 76 -11.57 -23.26 15.58
C ASP A 76 -12.23 -22.09 16.32
N ALA A 77 -11.44 -21.24 16.97
CA ALA A 77 -11.97 -20.11 17.73
C ALA A 77 -12.75 -19.11 16.86
N ILE A 78 -12.35 -18.86 15.61
CA ILE A 78 -13.11 -18.01 14.67
C ILE A 78 -14.53 -18.57 14.46
N VAL A 79 -14.68 -19.89 14.34
CA VAL A 79 -15.99 -20.54 14.19
C VAL A 79 -16.76 -20.52 15.51
N ASP A 80 -16.14 -20.95 16.60
CA ASP A 80 -16.80 -21.11 17.91
C ASP A 80 -17.28 -19.77 18.49
N LEU A 81 -16.54 -18.69 18.24
CA LEU A 81 -16.92 -17.33 18.65
C LEU A 81 -17.98 -16.72 17.71
N GLY A 82 -18.32 -17.37 16.60
CA GLY A 82 -19.28 -16.89 15.60
C GLY A 82 -18.73 -15.78 14.68
N LEU A 83 -17.41 -15.59 14.67
CA LEU A 83 -16.75 -14.56 13.85
C LEU A 83 -16.79 -14.92 12.36
N ALA A 84 -16.76 -16.22 12.02
CA ALA A 84 -16.92 -16.68 10.65
C ALA A 84 -18.21 -16.12 9.99
N ASP A 85 -19.32 -16.07 10.73
CA ASP A 85 -20.61 -15.56 10.25
C ASP A 85 -20.65 -14.02 10.14
N MET A 86 -19.70 -13.35 10.78
CA MET A 86 -19.54 -11.88 10.74
C MET A 86 -18.59 -11.43 9.63
N GLY A 87 -18.02 -12.36 8.87
CA GLY A 87 -17.15 -12.07 7.73
C GLY A 87 -15.68 -12.38 7.94
N TYR A 88 -15.24 -12.75 9.16
CA TYR A 88 -13.86 -13.16 9.42
C TYR A 88 -13.58 -14.52 8.76
N LYS A 89 -13.10 -14.50 7.51
CA LYS A 89 -12.92 -15.69 6.68
C LYS A 89 -11.46 -16.13 6.58
N TYR A 90 -10.51 -15.20 6.62
CA TYR A 90 -9.10 -15.52 6.33
C TYR A 90 -8.34 -15.93 7.59
N VAL A 91 -7.60 -17.03 7.51
CA VAL A 91 -6.62 -17.46 8.52
C VAL A 91 -5.24 -17.39 7.89
N VAL A 92 -4.52 -16.30 8.13
CA VAL A 92 -3.23 -16.00 7.51
C VAL A 92 -2.09 -16.47 8.40
N LEU A 93 -1.33 -17.45 7.89
CA LEU A 93 -0.11 -17.94 8.50
C LEU A 93 1.07 -17.08 8.04
N ASP A 94 1.64 -16.32 8.98
CA ASP A 94 2.71 -15.35 8.72
C ASP A 94 4.11 -15.98 8.79
N ASP A 95 5.15 -15.15 8.86
CA ASP A 95 6.56 -15.56 8.81
C ASP A 95 6.95 -16.57 9.91
N GLY A 96 7.99 -17.37 9.65
CA GLY A 96 8.49 -18.43 10.51
C GLY A 96 7.88 -19.80 10.24
N CYS A 97 7.04 -19.96 9.22
CA CYS A 97 6.39 -21.24 8.91
C CYS A 97 7.19 -22.16 7.96
N TYR A 98 8.14 -21.62 7.20
CA TYR A 98 8.99 -22.34 6.27
C TYR A 98 10.29 -22.86 6.92
N LYS A 99 10.97 -23.78 6.25
CA LYS A 99 12.40 -24.02 6.48
C LYS A 99 13.22 -22.79 6.09
N SER A 100 14.39 -22.63 6.71
CA SER A 100 15.30 -21.52 6.44
C SER A 100 15.88 -21.51 5.03
N GLU A 101 15.84 -22.66 4.35
CA GLU A 101 16.35 -22.86 2.99
C GLU A 101 15.36 -23.70 2.17
N ARG A 102 15.39 -23.49 0.85
CA ARG A 102 14.61 -24.27 -0.11
C ARG A 102 15.09 -25.72 -0.14
N VAL A 103 14.15 -26.67 -0.28
CA VAL A 103 14.46 -28.10 -0.44
C VAL A 103 14.24 -28.47 -1.89
N ASN A 104 15.30 -28.88 -2.60
CA ASN A 104 15.27 -29.16 -4.05
C ASN A 104 14.70 -27.98 -4.87
N GLY A 105 15.03 -26.74 -4.48
CA GLY A 105 14.55 -25.51 -5.15
C GLY A 105 13.13 -25.09 -4.78
N LEU A 106 12.41 -25.85 -3.95
CA LEU A 106 11.03 -25.57 -3.56
C LEU A 106 10.94 -25.05 -2.13
N LEU A 107 9.89 -24.26 -1.86
CA LEU A 107 9.47 -23.95 -0.51
C LEU A 107 9.07 -25.23 0.23
N SER A 108 9.40 -25.31 1.53
CA SER A 108 9.06 -26.43 2.40
C SER A 108 8.65 -25.89 3.76
N ASN A 109 7.63 -26.49 4.35
CA ASN A 109 7.23 -26.22 5.73
C ASN A 109 8.33 -26.62 6.74
N GLU A 110 8.40 -25.91 7.86
CA GLU A 110 9.16 -26.33 9.03
C GLU A 110 8.48 -27.57 9.64
N THR A 111 9.15 -28.72 9.60
CA THR A 111 8.51 -30.03 9.81
C THR A 111 8.18 -30.34 11.26
N ILE A 112 8.81 -29.67 12.23
CA ILE A 112 8.47 -29.83 13.65
C ILE A 112 7.22 -29.00 13.98
N LYS A 113 7.15 -27.79 13.45
CA LYS A 113 6.04 -26.85 13.67
C LYS A 113 4.79 -27.21 12.85
N PHE A 114 4.98 -27.76 11.65
CA PHE A 114 3.92 -28.11 10.70
C PHE A 114 4.07 -29.53 10.17
N PRO A 115 3.96 -30.56 11.02
CA PRO A 115 4.22 -31.95 10.65
C PRO A 115 3.32 -32.47 9.52
N SER A 116 2.13 -31.93 9.34
CA SER A 116 1.19 -32.36 8.29
C SER A 116 1.42 -31.67 6.94
N GLY A 117 2.22 -30.60 6.91
CA GLY A 117 2.43 -29.75 5.73
C GLY A 117 1.27 -28.77 5.45
N PHE A 118 1.52 -27.80 4.57
CA PHE A 118 0.60 -26.69 4.33
C PHE A 118 -0.72 -27.09 3.65
N LYS A 119 -0.69 -28.04 2.71
CA LYS A 119 -1.91 -28.52 2.06
C LYS A 119 -2.91 -29.12 3.06
N ALA A 120 -2.43 -29.94 4.00
CA ALA A 120 -3.29 -30.55 5.01
C ALA A 120 -3.85 -29.51 6.01
N LEU A 121 -3.05 -28.48 6.33
CA LEU A 121 -3.53 -27.35 7.14
C LEU A 121 -4.58 -26.52 6.39
N SER A 122 -4.36 -26.26 5.11
CA SER A 122 -5.31 -25.60 4.22
C SER A 122 -6.64 -26.36 4.15
N ASP A 123 -6.58 -27.68 3.92
CA ASP A 123 -7.77 -28.55 3.89
C ASP A 123 -8.55 -28.52 5.21
N TYR A 124 -7.86 -28.45 6.35
CA TYR A 124 -8.50 -28.30 7.66
C TYR A 124 -9.26 -26.98 7.78
N ILE A 125 -8.65 -25.88 7.32
CA ILE A 125 -9.23 -24.53 7.36
C ILE A 125 -10.42 -24.43 6.40
N HIS A 126 -10.28 -24.94 5.16
CA HIS A 126 -11.36 -25.01 4.19
C HIS A 126 -12.53 -25.88 4.67
N GLY A 127 -12.24 -26.99 5.37
CA GLY A 127 -13.25 -27.84 6.00
C GLY A 127 -14.13 -27.13 7.04
N LYS A 128 -13.71 -25.94 7.52
CA LYS A 128 -14.48 -25.07 8.42
C LYS A 128 -15.24 -23.94 7.70
N GLY A 129 -15.17 -23.90 6.37
CA GLY A 129 -15.70 -22.78 5.58
C GLY A 129 -14.89 -21.49 5.71
N LEU A 130 -13.64 -21.59 6.16
CA LEU A 130 -12.67 -20.50 6.21
C LEU A 130 -11.72 -20.58 4.99
N LYS A 131 -10.92 -19.54 4.81
CA LYS A 131 -9.94 -19.37 3.73
C LYS A 131 -8.53 -19.37 4.29
N PHE A 132 -7.61 -20.08 3.64
CA PHE A 132 -6.24 -20.20 4.11
C PHE A 132 -5.36 -19.12 3.49
N GLY A 133 -4.60 -18.40 4.31
CA GLY A 133 -3.65 -17.41 3.85
C GLY A 133 -2.22 -17.73 4.24
N MET A 134 -1.27 -17.24 3.46
CA MET A 134 0.16 -17.39 3.70
C MET A 134 0.90 -16.05 3.55
N TYR A 135 2.18 -16.09 3.91
CA TYR A 135 3.12 -14.98 3.82
C TYR A 135 4.32 -15.36 2.94
N ASN A 136 4.86 -14.39 2.21
CA ASN A 136 6.22 -14.41 1.67
C ASN A 136 6.72 -12.97 1.46
N ASP A 137 7.83 -12.79 0.74
CA ASP A 137 8.54 -11.53 0.52
C ASP A 137 8.99 -11.43 -0.95
N ILE A 138 8.94 -10.24 -1.57
CA ILE A 138 9.50 -10.02 -2.93
C ILE A 138 11.04 -9.97 -2.95
N GLY A 139 11.69 -9.95 -1.79
CA GLY A 139 13.13 -10.03 -1.65
C GLY A 139 13.68 -11.44 -1.65
N THR A 140 14.95 -11.54 -1.25
CA THR A 140 15.71 -12.81 -1.20
C THR A 140 15.46 -13.60 0.08
N ASN A 141 15.10 -12.90 1.15
CA ASN A 141 14.82 -13.47 2.46
C ASN A 141 13.47 -12.95 2.95
N LEU A 142 12.83 -13.73 3.81
CA LEU A 142 11.73 -13.26 4.64
C LEU A 142 12.26 -12.27 5.69
N CYS A 143 11.40 -11.41 6.24
CA CYS A 143 11.82 -10.45 7.27
C CYS A 143 12.48 -11.10 8.50
N ALA A 144 12.02 -12.29 8.92
CA ALA A 144 12.64 -13.07 10.01
C ALA A 144 13.98 -13.75 9.61
N GLY A 145 14.42 -13.59 8.37
CA GLY A 145 15.76 -13.94 7.89
C GLY A 145 15.86 -15.25 7.10
N SER A 146 14.79 -16.04 6.97
CA SER A 146 14.82 -17.28 6.17
C SER A 146 15.08 -16.97 4.69
N ALA A 147 16.04 -17.66 4.05
CA ALA A 147 16.48 -17.42 2.68
C ALA A 147 15.56 -18.09 1.64
N VAL A 148 14.27 -17.76 1.74
CA VAL A 148 13.19 -18.35 0.94
C VAL A 148 12.22 -17.30 0.40
N GLY A 149 12.70 -16.06 0.24
CA GLY A 149 11.97 -15.00 -0.44
C GLY A 149 11.73 -15.35 -1.91
N THR A 150 10.75 -14.70 -2.53
CA THR A 150 10.27 -15.06 -3.88
C THR A 150 11.16 -14.55 -5.01
N CYS A 151 12.10 -13.65 -4.76
CA CYS A 151 12.98 -13.09 -5.80
C CYS A 151 13.75 -14.20 -6.54
N GLY A 152 13.47 -14.37 -7.84
CA GLY A 152 14.07 -15.41 -8.68
C GLY A 152 13.35 -16.76 -8.63
N PHE A 153 12.23 -16.86 -7.93
CA PHE A 153 11.44 -18.07 -7.73
C PHE A 153 9.93 -17.84 -7.91
N GLU A 154 9.52 -16.67 -8.42
CA GLU A 154 8.11 -16.25 -8.54
C GLU A 154 7.22 -17.34 -9.19
N ASP A 155 7.61 -17.89 -10.35
CA ASP A 155 6.85 -18.94 -11.05
C ASP A 155 6.72 -20.25 -10.22
N VAL A 156 7.75 -20.60 -9.46
CA VAL A 156 7.80 -21.84 -8.67
C VAL A 156 7.00 -21.71 -7.39
N ASP A 157 7.11 -20.55 -6.73
CA ASP A 157 6.44 -20.27 -5.47
C ASP A 157 4.94 -20.07 -5.68
N THR A 158 4.55 -19.34 -6.72
CA THR A 158 3.13 -19.15 -7.08
C THR A 158 2.43 -20.46 -7.40
N ARG A 159 3.10 -21.39 -8.09
CA ARG A 159 2.60 -22.77 -8.25
C ARG A 159 2.42 -23.46 -6.90
N SER A 160 3.38 -23.35 -5.99
CA SER A 160 3.32 -23.97 -4.67
C SER A 160 2.13 -23.45 -3.85
N TYR A 161 1.85 -22.15 -3.88
CA TYR A 161 0.69 -21.57 -3.18
C TYR A 161 -0.64 -22.09 -3.73
N VAL A 162 -0.77 -22.19 -5.05
CA VAL A 162 -1.97 -22.77 -5.69
C VAL A 162 -2.12 -24.24 -5.30
N ASP A 163 -1.04 -25.03 -5.37
CA ASP A 163 -1.07 -26.46 -5.03
C ASP A 163 -1.42 -26.70 -3.55
N TRP A 164 -1.05 -25.78 -2.65
CA TRP A 164 -1.44 -25.80 -1.24
C TRP A 164 -2.85 -25.26 -0.98
N GLY A 165 -3.51 -24.68 -1.97
CA GLY A 165 -4.86 -24.11 -1.85
C GLY A 165 -4.90 -22.79 -1.09
N VAL A 166 -3.90 -21.93 -1.24
CA VAL A 166 -3.86 -20.59 -0.65
C VAL A 166 -4.96 -19.70 -1.27
N ASP A 167 -5.71 -18.97 -0.46
CA ASP A 167 -6.74 -17.99 -0.85
C ASP A 167 -6.31 -16.53 -0.63
N PHE A 168 -5.23 -16.31 0.13
CA PHE A 168 -4.74 -15.00 0.51
C PHE A 168 -3.22 -15.06 0.64
N ILE A 169 -2.50 -14.13 0.02
CA ILE A 169 -1.06 -14.02 0.19
C ILE A 169 -0.70 -12.60 0.63
N LYS A 170 -0.09 -12.49 1.81
CA LYS A 170 0.63 -11.29 2.25
C LYS A 170 2.04 -11.38 1.66
N VAL A 171 2.47 -10.33 0.96
CA VAL A 171 3.78 -10.30 0.32
C VAL A 171 4.53 -9.06 0.76
N ASP A 172 5.64 -9.29 1.45
CA ASP A 172 6.49 -8.29 2.08
C ASP A 172 7.60 -7.76 1.16
N ASN A 173 8.45 -6.85 1.66
CA ASN A 173 9.50 -6.18 0.89
C ASN A 173 10.86 -6.11 1.63
N CYS A 174 11.17 -7.05 2.52
CA CYS A 174 12.47 -7.14 3.18
C CYS A 174 13.54 -7.73 2.24
N TYR A 175 14.80 -7.30 2.38
CA TYR A 175 15.92 -7.84 1.57
C TYR A 175 15.68 -7.78 0.05
N TYR A 176 14.90 -6.79 -0.40
CA TYR A 176 14.59 -6.60 -1.81
C TYR A 176 15.83 -6.11 -2.57
N LEU A 177 16.17 -6.79 -3.67
CA LEU A 177 17.42 -6.56 -4.41
C LEU A 177 17.41 -5.30 -5.27
N TRP A 178 16.24 -4.88 -5.74
CA TRP A 178 16.10 -3.81 -6.73
C TRP A 178 15.64 -2.49 -6.12
N ASP A 179 15.85 -2.35 -4.81
CA ASP A 179 15.51 -1.20 -4.00
C ASP A 179 16.40 -1.14 -2.74
N ASN A 180 16.49 0.03 -2.11
CA ASN A 180 17.02 0.19 -0.75
C ASN A 180 15.87 0.06 0.28
N ALA A 181 15.25 -1.13 0.32
CA ALA A 181 14.15 -1.47 1.20
C ALA A 181 14.61 -1.77 2.65
N THR A 182 13.73 -2.34 3.48
CA THR A 182 14.13 -2.74 4.84
C THR A 182 15.08 -3.94 4.77
N PHE A 183 16.17 -3.92 5.55
CA PHE A 183 17.22 -4.96 5.60
C PHE A 183 17.94 -5.23 4.27
N SER A 184 17.75 -4.41 3.24
CA SER A 184 18.51 -4.53 2.00
C SER A 184 19.96 -4.08 2.18
N ASP A 185 20.82 -4.53 1.27
CA ASP A 185 22.18 -4.02 1.14
C ASP A 185 22.12 -2.52 0.76
N SER A 186 22.84 -1.67 1.48
CA SER A 186 22.87 -0.22 1.19
C SER A 186 23.39 0.08 -0.21
N THR A 187 24.22 -0.80 -0.78
CA THR A 187 24.71 -0.68 -2.16
C THR A 187 23.58 -0.82 -3.21
N ASN A 188 22.38 -1.26 -2.81
CA ASN A 188 21.20 -1.23 -3.67
C ASN A 188 20.74 0.19 -4.01
N ALA A 189 21.28 1.22 -3.35
CA ALA A 189 21.13 2.61 -3.79
C ALA A 189 21.52 2.81 -5.27
N LYS A 190 22.36 1.92 -5.82
CA LYS A 190 22.69 1.85 -7.24
C LYS A 190 21.48 1.72 -8.17
N TYR A 191 20.39 1.10 -7.70
CA TYR A 191 19.10 0.97 -8.40
C TYR A 191 18.14 2.12 -8.08
N ALA A 192 18.17 2.60 -6.84
CA ALA A 192 17.23 3.60 -6.34
C ALA A 192 17.54 5.03 -6.82
N TYR A 193 18.78 5.35 -7.16
CA TYR A 193 19.17 6.69 -7.59
C TYR A 193 19.78 6.70 -8.99
N ALA A 194 19.56 7.79 -9.72
CA ALA A 194 20.41 8.11 -10.86
C ALA A 194 21.79 8.59 -10.38
N PRO A 195 22.82 8.59 -11.24
CA PRO A 195 24.10 9.20 -10.90
C PRO A 195 23.96 10.72 -10.78
N ASN A 196 24.95 11.35 -10.14
CA ASN A 196 25.06 12.80 -10.10
C ASN A 196 25.36 13.31 -11.51
N ILE A 197 24.63 14.32 -11.97
CA ILE A 197 24.74 14.83 -13.34
C ILE A 197 25.30 16.24 -13.32
N ARG A 198 26.40 16.47 -14.03
CA ARG A 198 27.00 17.81 -14.22
C ARG A 198 26.56 18.46 -15.51
N SER A 199 26.46 17.71 -16.60
CA SER A 199 26.05 18.24 -17.89
C SER A 199 25.61 17.14 -18.86
N ILE A 200 24.97 17.57 -19.95
CA ILE A 200 24.86 16.78 -21.18
C ILE A 200 25.56 17.51 -22.32
N THR A 201 26.16 16.76 -23.24
CA THR A 201 26.68 17.28 -24.51
C THR A 201 25.89 16.64 -25.64
N VAL A 202 25.29 17.46 -26.50
CA VAL A 202 24.50 17.02 -27.66
C VAL A 202 25.25 17.39 -28.93
N THR A 203 25.55 16.38 -29.75
CA THR A 203 26.28 16.54 -31.02
C THR A 203 25.55 15.85 -32.17
N GLY A 204 25.66 16.39 -33.38
CA GLY A 204 25.02 15.83 -34.57
C GLY A 204 24.45 16.92 -35.47
N GLU A 205 24.34 16.66 -36.78
CA GLU A 205 23.70 17.58 -37.74
C GLU A 205 24.18 19.05 -37.64
N GLY A 206 25.48 19.27 -37.37
CA GLY A 206 26.07 20.60 -37.21
C GLY A 206 25.85 21.29 -35.86
N LEU A 207 25.14 20.64 -34.92
CA LEU A 207 25.02 21.05 -33.52
C LEU A 207 26.18 20.43 -32.70
N ASN A 208 26.75 21.23 -31.80
CA ASN A 208 27.61 20.77 -30.70
C ASN A 208 27.41 21.72 -29.52
N VAL A 209 26.62 21.28 -28.53
CA VAL A 209 26.26 22.10 -27.37
C VAL A 209 26.40 21.29 -26.09
N THR A 210 27.00 21.90 -25.07
CA THR A 210 27.03 21.37 -23.70
C THR A 210 26.12 22.20 -22.82
N LEU A 211 25.21 21.53 -22.12
CA LEU A 211 24.26 22.14 -21.19
C LEU A 211 24.58 21.69 -19.76
N ASN A 212 24.82 22.64 -18.87
CA ASN A 212 25.13 22.36 -17.47
C ASN A 212 23.85 22.07 -16.67
N ALA A 213 23.89 21.08 -15.77
CA ALA A 213 22.75 20.62 -15.00
C ALA A 213 22.16 21.69 -14.06
N VAL A 214 23.02 22.51 -13.44
CA VAL A 214 22.59 23.57 -12.52
C VAL A 214 22.12 24.81 -13.28
N LYS A 215 22.84 25.23 -14.32
CA LYS A 215 22.56 26.46 -15.07
C LYS A 215 21.44 26.29 -16.08
N ASP A 216 21.49 25.23 -16.87
CA ASP A 216 20.63 25.03 -18.04
C ASP A 216 19.56 23.96 -17.78
N GLY A 217 19.77 23.07 -16.81
CA GLY A 217 18.82 22.04 -16.40
C GLY A 217 17.69 22.56 -15.50
N VAL A 218 16.52 21.94 -15.66
CA VAL A 218 15.31 22.19 -14.86
C VAL A 218 15.00 20.91 -14.08
N ILE A 219 14.92 21.01 -12.76
CA ILE A 219 14.46 19.90 -11.93
C ILE A 219 12.94 19.81 -12.04
N LEU A 220 12.44 18.61 -12.32
CA LEU A 220 11.03 18.29 -12.28
C LEU A 220 10.73 17.43 -11.04
N GLY A 221 9.51 17.55 -10.52
CA GLY A 221 9.09 16.84 -9.32
C GLY A 221 9.77 17.36 -8.04
N GLN A 222 10.14 16.45 -7.14
CA GLN A 222 10.71 16.70 -5.82
C GLN A 222 11.78 15.65 -5.48
N GLY A 223 12.73 15.99 -4.61
CA GLY A 223 13.79 15.08 -4.16
C GLY A 223 15.13 15.38 -4.80
N ALA A 224 15.17 15.62 -6.12
CA ALA A 224 16.39 16.06 -6.78
C ALA A 224 16.81 17.47 -6.31
N SER A 225 18.13 17.71 -6.23
CA SER A 225 18.68 18.96 -5.70
C SER A 225 19.85 19.48 -6.54
N LYS A 226 19.88 20.80 -6.77
CA LYS A 226 21.04 21.50 -7.35
C LYS A 226 22.05 21.75 -6.24
N ASN A 227 23.27 21.26 -6.40
CA ASN A 227 24.35 21.50 -5.45
C ASN A 227 24.95 22.90 -5.65
N SER A 228 25.73 23.36 -4.66
CA SER A 228 26.51 24.61 -4.76
C SER A 228 27.64 24.53 -5.80
N GLY A 229 27.97 23.32 -6.24
CA GLY A 229 28.79 23.05 -7.41
C GLY A 229 28.01 23.23 -8.71
N ASP A 230 28.33 22.41 -9.70
CA ASP A 230 27.76 22.47 -11.05
C ASP A 230 26.93 21.23 -11.40
N ASP A 231 26.54 20.45 -10.39
CA ASP A 231 25.86 19.16 -10.48
C ASP A 231 24.48 19.09 -9.79
N VAL A 232 23.67 18.13 -10.24
CA VAL A 232 22.38 17.76 -9.68
C VAL A 232 22.44 16.33 -9.14
N THR A 233 21.87 16.12 -7.95
CA THR A 233 21.90 14.86 -7.19
C THR A 233 20.51 14.46 -6.76
N ASN A 234 20.36 13.29 -6.10
CA ASN A 234 19.08 12.78 -5.57
C ASN A 234 18.00 12.63 -6.65
N ILE A 235 18.40 12.38 -7.90
CA ILE A 235 17.48 12.12 -9.01
C ILE A 235 16.87 10.73 -8.82
N GLY A 236 15.54 10.64 -8.85
CA GLY A 236 14.80 9.38 -8.89
C GLY A 236 14.03 8.98 -7.64
N THR A 237 14.52 9.26 -6.43
CA THR A 237 13.96 8.63 -5.20
C THR A 237 13.33 9.60 -4.20
N PHE A 238 12.29 9.07 -3.55
CA PHE A 238 11.77 9.54 -2.28
C PHE A 238 11.47 8.32 -1.39
N ASP A 239 11.86 8.35 -0.11
CA ASP A 239 11.44 7.35 0.87
C ASP A 239 10.15 7.77 1.56
N GLY A 240 9.05 7.10 1.22
CA GLY A 240 7.67 7.45 1.59
C GLY A 240 7.30 7.33 3.07
N THR A 241 8.18 6.78 3.92
CA THR A 241 7.82 6.39 5.29
C THR A 241 8.56 7.16 6.36
N ASN A 242 7.91 8.17 6.94
CA ASN A 242 8.26 8.71 8.25
C ASN A 242 6.97 9.01 9.02
N VAL A 243 6.90 8.57 10.28
CA VAL A 243 5.73 8.78 11.16
C VAL A 243 5.53 10.25 11.55
N GLY A 244 6.57 11.08 11.45
CA GLY A 244 6.49 12.53 11.68
C GLY A 244 6.06 13.32 10.45
N THR A 245 6.36 12.82 9.26
CA THR A 245 6.01 13.46 7.98
C THR A 245 5.81 12.39 6.92
N THR A 246 4.56 12.09 6.59
CA THR A 246 4.27 11.26 5.42
C THR A 246 3.79 12.16 4.29
N PRO A 247 4.48 12.20 3.15
CA PRO A 247 3.89 12.82 2.00
C PRO A 247 2.74 11.97 1.47
N VAL A 248 1.64 12.65 1.14
CA VAL A 248 0.64 12.15 0.21
C VAL A 248 0.86 12.88 -1.11
N GLY A 249 0.77 12.15 -2.22
CA GLY A 249 1.04 12.65 -3.57
C GLY A 249 2.42 12.30 -4.10
N ASP A 250 2.56 12.48 -5.41
CA ASP A 250 3.69 12.07 -6.23
C ASP A 250 5.03 12.65 -5.75
N ARG A 251 5.94 11.77 -5.32
CA ARG A 251 7.33 12.14 -5.00
C ARG A 251 8.28 11.38 -5.93
N TRP A 252 8.89 12.12 -6.83
CA TRP A 252 9.82 11.66 -7.87
C TRP A 252 10.68 12.86 -8.27
N GLY A 253 11.91 12.65 -8.72
CA GLY A 253 12.80 13.75 -9.12
C GLY A 253 13.49 13.44 -10.44
N GLU A 254 13.51 14.40 -11.35
CA GLU A 254 14.15 14.28 -12.67
C GLU A 254 14.88 15.54 -13.07
N LEU A 255 15.80 15.39 -14.03
CA LEU A 255 16.50 16.50 -14.64
C LEU A 255 16.11 16.64 -16.11
N MET A 256 15.53 17.78 -16.45
CA MET A 256 15.10 18.13 -17.80
C MET A 256 16.04 19.15 -18.45
N PHE A 257 16.35 18.95 -19.73
CA PHE A 257 17.04 19.91 -20.58
C PHE A 257 16.19 20.23 -21.81
N THR A 258 16.27 21.48 -22.25
CA THR A 258 15.66 21.93 -23.50
C THR A 258 16.74 22.16 -24.55
N VAL A 259 16.63 21.51 -25.71
CA VAL A 259 17.62 21.61 -26.79
C VAL A 259 16.92 22.05 -28.07
N ASN A 260 17.42 23.13 -28.68
CA ASN A 260 16.96 23.59 -29.98
C ASN A 260 17.88 23.03 -31.08
N THR A 261 17.38 22.17 -31.93
CA THR A 261 18.15 21.49 -32.99
C THR A 261 17.88 22.11 -34.37
N PRO A 262 18.90 22.19 -35.23
CA PRO A 262 18.77 22.84 -36.55
C PRO A 262 17.98 22.03 -37.57
N THR A 263 17.95 20.70 -37.44
CA THR A 263 17.26 19.77 -38.36
C THR A 263 16.72 18.58 -37.58
N SER A 264 15.78 17.85 -38.17
CA SER A 264 15.37 16.56 -37.61
C SER A 264 16.40 15.49 -38.00
N GLY A 265 16.87 14.68 -37.05
CA GLY A 265 17.92 13.71 -37.34
C GLY A 265 18.40 12.93 -36.11
N GLN A 266 19.47 12.16 -36.33
CA GLN A 266 20.15 11.43 -35.27
C GLN A 266 21.19 12.34 -34.60
N TYR A 267 21.17 12.38 -33.27
CA TYR A 267 22.12 13.09 -32.44
C TYR A 267 22.74 12.13 -31.43
N ALA A 268 23.99 12.36 -31.08
CA ALA A 268 24.65 11.70 -29.96
C ALA A 268 24.56 12.57 -28.71
N ILE A 269 24.12 11.97 -27.61
CA ILE A 269 24.16 12.58 -26.28
C ILE A 269 25.21 11.88 -25.43
N THR A 270 26.11 12.66 -24.86
CA THR A 270 27.03 12.22 -23.81
C THR A 270 26.60 12.86 -22.50
N VAL A 271 26.49 12.07 -21.43
CA VAL A 271 26.15 12.56 -20.10
C VAL A 271 27.44 12.62 -19.27
N ASN A 272 27.74 13.79 -18.70
CA ASN A 272 28.84 13.94 -17.75
C ASN A 272 28.32 13.62 -16.34
N TYR A 273 28.74 12.48 -15.79
CA TYR A 273 28.15 11.90 -14.58
C TYR A 273 29.22 11.46 -13.57
N ALA A 274 28.84 11.45 -12.30
CA ALA A 274 29.55 10.76 -11.23
C ALA A 274 28.58 9.79 -10.55
N SER A 275 28.92 8.51 -10.50
CA SER A 275 28.06 7.45 -9.99
C SER A 275 28.54 6.95 -8.63
N GLY A 276 27.63 6.29 -7.91
CA GLY A 276 27.86 5.79 -6.56
C GLY A 276 26.92 4.62 -6.26
N GLU A 277 27.06 4.08 -5.06
CA GLU A 277 26.16 3.03 -4.55
C GLU A 277 25.71 3.42 -3.13
N GLU A 278 25.62 4.71 -2.87
CA GLU A 278 25.24 5.30 -1.59
C GLU A 278 23.95 6.13 -1.71
N ASP A 279 23.32 6.39 -0.58
CA ASP A 279 22.09 7.16 -0.55
C ASP A 279 22.29 8.55 -1.20
N GLY A 280 21.42 8.88 -2.15
CA GLY A 280 21.47 10.11 -2.94
C GLY A 280 22.26 10.03 -4.26
N THR A 281 23.05 8.98 -4.49
CA THR A 281 23.82 8.80 -5.73
C THR A 281 23.92 7.33 -6.14
N GLY A 282 23.30 7.00 -7.27
CA GLY A 282 23.27 5.64 -7.79
C GLY A 282 23.95 5.51 -9.15
N ARG A 283 23.53 4.50 -9.91
CA ARG A 283 24.12 4.15 -11.20
C ARG A 283 23.09 4.03 -12.32
N TRP A 284 21.82 3.82 -11.98
CA TRP A 284 20.79 3.57 -12.97
C TRP A 284 20.37 4.86 -13.67
N LEU A 285 20.64 4.96 -14.97
CA LEU A 285 20.24 6.11 -15.79
C LEU A 285 19.16 5.69 -16.78
N GLN A 286 18.11 6.49 -16.82
CA GLN A 286 17.14 6.55 -17.91
C GLN A 286 17.30 7.87 -18.66
N LEU A 287 17.41 7.80 -19.99
CA LEU A 287 17.39 8.96 -20.88
C LEU A 287 16.18 8.85 -21.82
N ALA A 288 15.31 9.84 -21.75
CA ALA A 288 14.13 9.93 -22.60
C ALA A 288 14.06 11.26 -23.35
N VAL A 289 13.49 11.22 -24.57
CA VAL A 289 13.13 12.43 -25.33
C VAL A 289 11.61 12.57 -25.35
N GLY A 290 11.11 13.75 -25.01
CA GLY A 290 9.68 14.04 -24.93
C GLY A 290 9.22 14.40 -23.51
N ASN A 291 7.91 14.63 -23.36
CA ASN A 291 7.28 14.88 -22.06
C ASN A 291 6.81 13.56 -21.42
N ALA A 292 6.35 13.61 -20.17
CA ALA A 292 5.94 12.41 -19.44
C ALA A 292 4.77 11.63 -20.08
N GLU A 293 3.98 12.28 -20.94
CA GLU A 293 2.84 11.66 -21.62
C GLU A 293 3.23 11.00 -22.94
N ASN A 294 4.29 11.48 -23.59
CA ASN A 294 4.73 11.08 -24.93
C ASN A 294 6.26 11.05 -25.00
N GLU A 295 6.88 10.22 -24.17
CA GLU A 295 8.33 10.02 -24.17
C GLU A 295 8.76 8.82 -25.03
N THR A 296 9.97 8.90 -25.58
CA THR A 296 10.70 7.74 -26.11
C THR A 296 11.96 7.56 -25.26
N ARG A 297 12.10 6.39 -24.62
CA ARG A 297 13.30 6.02 -23.85
C ARG A 297 14.38 5.50 -24.82
N TYR A 298 15.57 6.08 -24.76
CA TYR A 298 16.72 5.73 -25.60
C TYR A 298 17.84 5.04 -24.82
N PHE A 299 17.86 5.22 -23.49
CA PHE A 299 18.79 4.54 -22.60
C PHE A 299 18.06 4.17 -21.32
N ASP A 300 18.25 2.94 -20.86
CA ASP A 300 17.71 2.44 -19.61
C ASP A 300 18.65 1.36 -19.05
N ASN A 301 19.70 1.78 -18.35
CA ASN A 301 20.72 0.85 -17.86
C ASN A 301 21.59 1.44 -16.74
N MET A 302 22.40 0.58 -16.13
CA MET A 302 23.43 0.94 -15.16
C MET A 302 24.64 1.55 -15.85
N LEU A 303 25.00 2.77 -15.45
CA LEU A 303 26.29 3.34 -15.80
C LEU A 303 27.44 2.71 -14.99
N PRO A 304 28.67 2.70 -15.53
CA PRO A 304 29.87 2.29 -14.80
C PRO A 304 30.07 3.05 -13.49
N LEU A 305 30.76 2.42 -12.53
CA LEU A 305 31.15 3.10 -11.29
C LEU A 305 32.28 4.11 -11.56
N THR A 306 32.13 5.34 -11.08
CA THR A 306 33.20 6.35 -11.14
C THR A 306 34.14 6.24 -9.93
N PRO A 307 35.35 6.83 -9.98
CA PRO A 307 36.29 6.77 -8.84
C PRO A 307 35.73 7.35 -7.53
N SER A 308 34.78 8.28 -7.62
CA SER A 308 33.99 8.81 -6.50
C SER A 308 32.73 9.49 -7.02
N THR A 309 31.80 9.82 -6.11
CA THR A 309 30.57 10.59 -6.41
C THR A 309 30.81 12.06 -6.75
N ALA A 310 32.07 12.49 -6.81
CA ALA A 310 32.51 13.81 -7.29
C ALA A 310 33.48 13.73 -8.48
N ALA A 311 33.85 12.52 -8.94
CA ALA A 311 34.77 12.30 -10.05
C ALA A 311 33.98 12.07 -11.34
N PHE A 312 33.65 13.17 -12.03
CA PHE A 312 32.80 13.10 -13.21
C PHE A 312 33.55 12.62 -14.45
N VAL A 313 32.90 11.73 -15.19
CA VAL A 313 33.36 11.20 -16.48
C VAL A 313 32.24 11.29 -17.51
N ASP A 314 32.61 11.23 -18.77
CA ASP A 314 31.65 11.19 -19.87
C ASP A 314 31.15 9.75 -20.08
N SER A 315 29.84 9.60 -20.30
CA SER A 315 29.23 8.33 -20.72
C SER A 315 29.67 7.95 -22.13
N GLU A 316 29.38 6.71 -22.53
CA GLU A 316 29.31 6.38 -23.96
C GLU A 316 28.23 7.23 -24.64
N GLU A 317 28.34 7.39 -25.96
CA GLU A 317 27.37 8.14 -26.76
C GLU A 317 26.03 7.40 -26.81
N ILE A 318 24.97 8.09 -26.39
CA ILE A 318 23.59 7.63 -26.50
C ILE A 318 23.00 8.25 -27.76
N THR A 319 22.74 7.44 -28.79
CA THR A 319 22.11 7.92 -30.03
C THR A 319 20.62 8.13 -29.82
N VAL A 320 20.13 9.33 -30.13
CA VAL A 320 18.73 9.72 -30.04
C VAL A 320 18.23 10.31 -31.35
N PHE A 321 16.92 10.26 -31.59
CA PHE A 321 16.29 11.05 -32.64
C PHE A 321 15.70 12.33 -32.05
N LEU A 322 16.09 13.49 -32.59
CA LEU A 322 15.54 14.80 -32.23
C LEU A 322 14.85 15.41 -33.45
N ASN A 323 13.72 16.07 -33.24
CA ASN A 323 13.00 16.79 -34.28
C ASN A 323 13.63 18.17 -34.48
N GLU A 324 13.50 18.79 -35.64
CA GLU A 324 13.88 20.19 -35.85
C GLU A 324 13.15 21.10 -34.84
N GLY A 325 13.88 22.06 -34.26
CA GLY A 325 13.35 22.96 -33.26
C GLY A 325 13.55 22.46 -31.84
N VAL A 326 12.58 22.76 -30.96
CA VAL A 326 12.72 22.54 -29.52
C VAL A 326 12.41 21.09 -29.15
N ASN A 327 13.36 20.44 -28.48
CA ASN A 327 13.24 19.09 -27.93
C ASN A 327 13.43 19.12 -26.41
N ILE A 328 12.79 18.17 -25.73
CA ILE A 328 12.91 17.96 -24.29
C ILE A 328 13.69 16.66 -24.08
N ILE A 329 14.80 16.75 -23.35
CA ILE A 329 15.59 15.59 -22.91
C ILE A 329 15.42 15.47 -21.41
N ARG A 330 15.10 14.28 -20.91
CA ARG A 330 14.93 14.00 -19.48
C ARG A 330 15.85 12.90 -19.04
N LEU A 331 16.52 13.13 -17.91
CA LEU A 331 17.35 12.17 -17.21
C LEU A 331 16.67 11.80 -15.89
N MET A 332 16.54 10.49 -15.67
CA MET A 332 15.86 9.90 -14.53
C MET A 332 16.48 8.54 -14.19
N ASN A 333 15.84 7.76 -13.33
CA ASN A 333 16.05 6.32 -13.20
C ASN A 333 14.68 5.63 -13.30
N HIS A 334 14.61 4.31 -13.05
CA HIS A 334 13.34 3.57 -13.00
C HIS A 334 12.26 4.22 -12.12
N ARG A 335 12.55 5.23 -11.29
CA ARG A 335 11.73 5.70 -10.17
C ARG A 335 11.44 4.50 -9.26
N ARG A 336 11.77 4.61 -7.97
CA ARG A 336 11.75 3.47 -7.03
C ARG A 336 10.48 2.59 -7.12
N GLN A 337 9.35 3.23 -7.40
CA GLN A 337 8.04 2.62 -7.57
C GLN A 337 7.89 1.65 -8.75
N GLU A 338 8.53 1.90 -9.91
CA GLU A 338 8.31 1.06 -11.12
C GLU A 338 8.90 -0.35 -10.89
N ASN A 339 10.07 -0.45 -10.26
CA ASN A 339 10.66 -1.74 -9.86
C ASN A 339 9.76 -2.50 -8.87
N THR A 340 9.26 -1.81 -7.85
CA THR A 340 8.42 -2.43 -6.82
C THR A 340 7.10 -2.92 -7.42
N LEU A 341 6.39 -2.09 -8.20
CA LEU A 341 5.19 -2.50 -8.94
C LEU A 341 5.46 -3.76 -9.77
N ASN A 342 6.55 -3.76 -10.55
CA ASN A 342 6.86 -4.87 -11.43
C ASN A 342 7.15 -6.18 -10.66
N SER A 343 7.71 -6.11 -9.45
CA SER A 343 7.86 -7.29 -8.57
C SER A 343 6.53 -7.88 -8.11
N TYR A 344 5.60 -7.03 -7.68
CA TYR A 344 4.27 -7.51 -7.31
C TYR A 344 3.47 -8.01 -8.53
N ALA A 345 3.67 -7.38 -9.69
CA ALA A 345 3.08 -7.83 -10.94
C ALA A 345 3.58 -9.22 -11.36
N ALA A 346 4.87 -9.51 -11.21
CA ALA A 346 5.44 -10.83 -11.50
C ALA A 346 4.76 -11.94 -10.65
N LEU A 347 4.46 -11.65 -9.38
CA LEU A 347 3.71 -12.58 -8.53
C LEU A 347 2.26 -12.76 -8.99
N LEU A 348 1.55 -11.67 -9.30
CA LEU A 348 0.18 -11.77 -9.82
C LEU A 348 0.14 -12.57 -11.14
N GLU A 349 1.08 -12.32 -12.04
CA GLU A 349 1.22 -13.06 -13.30
C GLU A 349 1.47 -14.55 -13.03
N GLY A 350 2.38 -14.87 -12.10
CA GLY A 350 2.66 -16.24 -11.68
C GLY A 350 1.44 -16.95 -11.09
N LEU A 351 0.66 -16.28 -10.22
CA LEU A 351 -0.59 -16.83 -9.67
C LEU A 351 -1.63 -17.09 -10.77
N ASN A 352 -1.84 -16.13 -11.68
CA ASN A 352 -2.77 -16.26 -12.80
C ASN A 352 -2.35 -17.36 -13.78
N LYS A 353 -1.05 -17.54 -14.01
CA LYS A 353 -0.49 -18.64 -14.81
C LYS A 353 -0.60 -19.97 -14.09
N ALA A 354 -0.50 -19.97 -12.77
CA ALA A 354 -0.61 -21.17 -11.96
C ALA A 354 -2.03 -21.73 -12.02
N ASP A 355 -3.03 -20.93 -11.66
CA ASP A 355 -4.44 -21.22 -11.86
C ASP A 355 -5.25 -19.92 -11.95
N PRO A 356 -5.69 -19.51 -13.16
CA PRO A 356 -6.42 -18.24 -13.35
C PRO A 356 -7.83 -18.26 -12.72
N ALA A 357 -8.38 -19.44 -12.46
CA ALA A 357 -9.68 -19.58 -11.82
C ALA A 357 -9.58 -19.48 -10.30
N HIS A 358 -8.43 -19.83 -9.72
CA HIS A 358 -8.22 -19.77 -8.29
C HIS A 358 -8.24 -18.32 -7.81
N ASP A 359 -9.04 -18.06 -6.78
CA ASP A 359 -9.31 -16.72 -6.31
C ASP A 359 -8.45 -16.36 -5.11
N ILE A 360 -7.30 -15.71 -5.38
CA ILE A 360 -6.31 -15.34 -4.36
C ILE A 360 -6.35 -13.82 -4.14
N VAL A 361 -6.42 -13.42 -2.88
CA VAL A 361 -6.24 -12.02 -2.45
C VAL A 361 -4.74 -11.72 -2.38
N LEU A 362 -4.28 -10.69 -3.09
CA LEU A 362 -2.88 -10.23 -3.05
C LEU A 362 -2.76 -8.98 -2.15
N SER A 363 -2.15 -9.15 -0.98
CA SER A 363 -1.92 -8.07 -0.01
C SER A 363 -0.46 -7.61 -0.05
N ILE A 364 -0.26 -6.37 -0.51
CA ILE A 364 1.06 -5.73 -0.69
C ILE A 364 1.56 -5.19 0.66
N CYS A 365 2.77 -5.56 1.05
CA CYS A 365 3.41 -5.15 2.29
C CYS A 365 4.79 -4.52 2.03
N GLU A 366 4.81 -3.34 1.41
CA GLU A 366 6.05 -2.55 1.26
C GLU A 366 6.06 -1.29 2.14
N TRP A 367 5.17 -1.25 3.12
CA TRP A 367 5.07 -0.26 4.20
C TRP A 367 4.81 1.18 3.76
N GLY A 368 4.41 1.43 2.52
CA GLY A 368 4.19 2.79 2.02
C GLY A 368 5.44 3.48 1.49
N LYS A 369 6.58 2.77 1.42
CA LYS A 369 7.90 3.35 1.08
C LYS A 369 7.95 3.90 -0.33
N THR A 370 7.25 3.24 -1.24
CA THR A 370 7.17 3.61 -2.65
C THR A 370 5.78 4.13 -3.02
N GLN A 371 5.00 4.62 -2.05
CA GLN A 371 3.68 5.22 -2.28
C GLN A 371 2.69 4.30 -3.02
N PRO A 372 2.39 3.11 -2.47
CA PRO A 372 1.57 2.08 -3.11
C PRO A 372 0.11 2.51 -3.26
N HIS A 373 -0.32 3.58 -2.61
CA HIS A 373 -1.61 4.19 -2.89
C HIS A 373 -1.74 4.72 -4.33
N ASN A 374 -0.61 5.02 -4.99
CA ASN A 374 -0.61 5.47 -6.38
C ASN A 374 -0.58 4.33 -7.39
N TRP A 375 -0.04 3.16 -7.05
CA TRP A 375 0.19 2.07 -8.04
C TRP A 375 -0.30 0.69 -7.60
N GLY A 376 -0.47 0.46 -6.30
CA GLY A 376 -0.82 -0.83 -5.70
C GLY A 376 -2.13 -1.39 -6.24
N TYR A 377 -3.12 -0.53 -6.55
CA TYR A 377 -4.39 -0.95 -7.16
C TYR A 377 -4.22 -1.68 -8.49
N LYS A 378 -3.08 -1.50 -9.19
CA LYS A 378 -2.83 -2.15 -10.46
C LYS A 378 -2.74 -3.67 -10.33
N VAL A 379 -2.26 -4.16 -9.18
CA VAL A 379 -1.94 -5.58 -8.98
C VAL A 379 -2.46 -6.15 -7.66
N GLY A 380 -2.58 -5.34 -6.61
CA GLY A 380 -2.97 -5.77 -5.26
C GLY A 380 -4.42 -5.44 -4.89
N ASP A 381 -4.94 -6.20 -3.94
CA ASP A 381 -6.25 -5.98 -3.32
C ASP A 381 -6.17 -5.08 -2.07
N SER A 382 -5.00 -5.02 -1.43
CA SER A 382 -4.68 -4.05 -0.38
C SER A 382 -3.20 -3.71 -0.39
N TRP A 383 -2.83 -2.59 0.25
CA TRP A 383 -1.44 -2.18 0.40
C TRP A 383 -1.16 -1.53 1.75
N ARG A 384 -0.13 -2.03 2.44
CA ARG A 384 0.36 -1.45 3.70
C ARG A 384 0.83 -0.02 3.48
N ILE A 385 0.37 0.89 4.34
CA ILE A 385 0.65 2.33 4.18
C ILE A 385 1.80 2.83 5.06
N LEU A 386 2.20 2.08 6.09
CA LEU A 386 3.26 2.45 7.02
C LEU A 386 3.96 1.19 7.54
N ASN A 387 5.10 1.39 8.22
CA ASN A 387 5.75 0.36 9.04
C ASN A 387 4.77 -0.27 10.05
N ASP A 388 5.13 -1.43 10.61
CA ASP A 388 4.26 -2.21 11.48
C ASP A 388 3.73 -1.40 12.66
N ILE A 389 2.43 -1.58 12.96
CA ILE A 389 1.73 -0.90 14.07
C ILE A 389 2.34 -1.22 15.44
N THR A 390 3.04 -2.35 15.56
CA THR A 390 3.84 -2.72 16.73
C THR A 390 5.00 -3.63 16.34
N PHE A 391 6.13 -3.49 17.05
CA PHE A 391 7.28 -4.40 16.95
C PHE A 391 7.35 -5.41 18.10
N ARG A 392 6.44 -5.35 19.08
CA ARG A 392 6.41 -6.23 20.26
C ARG A 392 5.32 -7.28 20.13
N VAL A 393 5.59 -8.26 19.27
CA VAL A 393 4.73 -9.42 19.05
C VAL A 393 4.63 -10.31 20.30
N GLY A 394 3.54 -11.07 20.38
CA GLY A 394 3.25 -12.00 21.45
C GLY A 394 3.91 -13.38 21.28
N SER A 395 3.52 -14.29 22.17
CA SER A 395 3.80 -15.72 22.08
C SER A 395 2.71 -16.52 22.81
N ASP A 396 2.77 -17.85 22.81
CA ASP A 396 1.76 -18.66 23.51
C ASP A 396 1.67 -18.28 25.00
N GLY A 397 0.54 -17.69 25.41
CA GLY A 397 0.32 -17.14 26.75
C GLY A 397 0.80 -15.69 26.98
N ASP A 398 1.48 -15.06 26.02
CA ASP A 398 1.91 -13.66 26.08
C ASP A 398 1.18 -12.82 25.00
N PRO A 399 0.35 -11.84 25.39
CA PRO A 399 -0.37 -10.96 24.46
C PRO A 399 0.51 -10.09 23.55
N GLY A 400 1.81 -9.94 23.85
CA GLY A 400 2.62 -8.88 23.28
C GLY A 400 2.22 -7.50 23.81
N SER A 401 2.70 -6.43 23.17
CA SER A 401 2.36 -5.06 23.56
C SER A 401 2.19 -4.13 22.36
N ALA A 402 1.30 -3.15 22.48
CA ALA A 402 1.12 -2.11 21.48
C ALA A 402 0.92 -0.76 22.16
N GLU A 403 1.08 0.31 21.39
CA GLU A 403 0.98 1.68 21.87
C GLU A 403 -0.10 2.44 21.10
N TRP A 404 -0.89 3.25 21.82
CA TRP A 404 -1.82 4.19 21.19
C TRP A 404 -1.08 5.21 20.34
N SER A 405 0.02 5.74 20.87
CA SER A 405 0.89 6.71 20.23
C SER A 405 2.34 6.41 20.58
N SER A 406 3.22 6.48 19.59
CA SER A 406 4.66 6.32 19.79
C SER A 406 5.43 7.46 19.16
N ASN A 407 6.60 7.78 19.74
CA ASN A 407 7.54 8.70 19.14
C ASN A 407 8.41 7.91 18.15
N HIS A 408 8.54 8.40 16.92
CA HIS A 408 9.43 7.87 15.88
C HIS A 408 9.10 6.46 15.33
N THR A 409 8.24 5.68 15.99
CA THR A 409 7.75 4.40 15.47
C THR A 409 6.25 4.45 15.16
N ALA A 410 5.78 3.50 14.35
CA ALA A 410 4.36 3.41 14.03
C ALA A 410 3.56 2.91 15.25
N SER A 411 2.32 3.35 15.34
CA SER A 411 1.38 3.13 16.44
C SER A 411 -0.06 3.26 15.91
N ILE A 412 -1.07 2.96 16.75
CA ILE A 412 -2.48 3.06 16.33
C ILE A 412 -2.80 4.44 15.73
N THR A 413 -2.38 5.51 16.40
CA THR A 413 -2.70 6.88 15.96
C THR A 413 -1.89 7.34 14.76
N SER A 414 -0.64 6.88 14.57
CA SER A 414 0.13 7.23 13.37
C SER A 414 -0.42 6.52 12.12
N GLN A 415 -0.85 5.26 12.27
CA GLN A 415 -1.51 4.52 11.20
C GLN A 415 -2.81 5.21 10.79
N TYR A 416 -3.66 5.54 11.76
CA TYR A 416 -4.89 6.31 11.54
C TYR A 416 -4.61 7.66 10.88
N SER A 417 -3.65 8.44 11.39
CA SER A 417 -3.37 9.79 10.89
C SER A 417 -2.88 9.79 9.44
N LYS A 418 -2.25 8.70 8.99
CA LYS A 418 -1.91 8.50 7.58
C LYS A 418 -3.12 8.02 6.77
N ALA A 419 -3.80 6.96 7.22
CA ALA A 419 -4.93 6.37 6.49
C ALA A 419 -6.08 7.36 6.24
N VAL A 420 -6.37 8.23 7.22
CA VAL A 420 -7.55 9.12 7.19
C VAL A 420 -7.51 10.16 6.06
N ILE A 421 -6.32 10.48 5.55
CA ILE A 421 -6.12 11.42 4.43
C ILE A 421 -5.91 10.71 3.08
N MET A 422 -6.16 9.40 3.03
CA MET A 422 -5.95 8.56 1.84
C MET A 422 -7.27 8.04 1.24
N ASP A 423 -8.40 8.67 1.57
CA ASP A 423 -9.73 8.17 1.21
C ASP A 423 -9.98 8.08 -0.30
N GLU A 424 -9.34 8.95 -1.09
CA GLU A 424 -9.46 8.96 -2.55
C GLU A 424 -8.65 7.83 -3.25
N PHE A 425 -7.79 7.12 -2.53
CA PHE A 425 -6.93 6.06 -3.09
C PHE A 425 -7.51 4.66 -2.93
N ALA A 426 -8.56 4.49 -2.13
CA ALA A 426 -9.21 3.19 -1.90
C ALA A 426 -10.59 3.13 -2.58
N GLY A 427 -11.09 1.92 -2.84
CA GLY A 427 -12.39 1.71 -3.45
C GLY A 427 -12.52 0.34 -4.13
N LEU A 428 -13.74 -0.02 -4.52
CA LEU A 428 -14.04 -1.33 -5.13
C LEU A 428 -13.32 -1.55 -6.47
N ASP A 429 -13.11 -0.49 -7.24
CA ASP A 429 -12.35 -0.48 -8.49
C ASP A 429 -10.83 -0.42 -8.26
N LYS A 430 -10.38 -0.28 -7.02
CA LYS A 430 -8.96 -0.16 -6.67
C LYS A 430 -8.53 -1.32 -5.78
N GLY A 431 -8.82 -1.19 -4.49
CA GLY A 431 -8.32 -1.98 -3.38
C GLY A 431 -8.32 -1.11 -2.12
N TRP A 432 -7.63 -1.56 -1.08
CA TRP A 432 -7.77 -0.97 0.26
C TRP A 432 -6.44 -0.50 0.85
N ASN A 433 -6.45 0.72 1.41
CA ASN A 433 -5.37 1.18 2.27
C ASN A 433 -5.32 0.27 3.51
N ASP A 434 -4.13 -0.29 3.80
CA ASP A 434 -3.93 -1.18 4.93
C ASP A 434 -3.08 -0.50 6.03
N PRO A 435 -3.73 0.06 7.07
CA PRO A 435 -3.09 0.59 8.28
C PRO A 435 -2.56 -0.49 9.25
N ASP A 436 -2.38 -1.73 8.77
CA ASP A 436 -1.88 -2.89 9.51
C ASP A 436 -2.91 -3.55 10.45
N MET A 437 -2.52 -4.67 11.03
CA MET A 437 -3.36 -5.54 11.87
C MET A 437 -3.98 -4.83 13.08
N LEU A 438 -5.11 -5.37 13.56
CA LEU A 438 -5.75 -4.96 14.80
C LEU A 438 -4.99 -5.50 16.02
N VAL A 439 -4.56 -4.60 16.90
CA VAL A 439 -3.83 -4.89 18.17
C VAL A 439 -4.74 -4.95 19.40
N ILE A 440 -6.02 -5.26 19.18
CA ILE A 440 -7.05 -5.34 20.22
C ILE A 440 -6.67 -6.43 21.25
N GLY A 441 -6.69 -6.08 22.54
CA GLY A 441 -6.39 -7.02 23.63
C GLY A 441 -4.90 -7.31 23.88
N MET A 442 -3.99 -6.57 23.22
CA MET A 442 -2.55 -6.55 23.56
C MET A 442 -2.28 -5.67 24.79
N ASN A 443 -1.15 -5.91 25.48
CA ASN A 443 -0.78 -5.08 26.62
C ASN A 443 -0.53 -3.62 26.19
N GLY A 444 -0.89 -2.67 27.04
CA GLY A 444 -0.75 -1.22 26.77
C GLY A 444 -1.97 -0.59 26.08
N ILE A 445 -2.95 -1.40 25.64
CA ILE A 445 -4.17 -0.93 24.99
C ILE A 445 -5.36 -1.12 25.93
N THR A 446 -6.09 -0.03 26.21
CA THR A 446 -7.31 -0.07 27.04
C THR A 446 -8.51 -0.53 26.22
N THR A 447 -9.64 -0.78 26.89
CA THR A 447 -10.92 -1.06 26.23
C THR A 447 -11.37 0.06 25.31
N ASN A 448 -11.29 1.32 25.76
CA ASN A 448 -11.65 2.48 24.93
C ASN A 448 -10.75 2.57 23.70
N MET A 449 -9.44 2.40 23.89
CA MET A 449 -8.51 2.35 22.77
C MET A 449 -8.86 1.24 21.79
N SER A 450 -9.18 0.04 22.28
CA SER A 450 -9.58 -1.11 21.43
C SER A 450 -10.86 -0.85 20.65
N LYS A 451 -11.88 -0.29 21.32
CA LYS A 451 -13.17 0.11 20.71
C LYS A 451 -12.99 1.16 19.62
N THR A 452 -12.19 2.18 19.90
CA THR A 452 -11.90 3.27 18.95
C THR A 452 -11.01 2.80 17.81
N HIS A 453 -10.03 1.94 18.07
CA HIS A 453 -9.20 1.31 17.04
C HIS A 453 -10.03 0.48 16.06
N MET A 454 -10.94 -0.36 16.55
CA MET A 454 -11.88 -1.11 15.70
C MET A 454 -12.76 -0.17 14.86
N THR A 455 -13.30 0.87 15.49
CA THR A 455 -14.13 1.89 14.82
C THR A 455 -13.37 2.60 13.70
N MET A 456 -12.14 3.06 13.98
CA MET A 456 -11.30 3.76 13.01
C MET A 456 -11.04 2.88 11.79
N TRP A 457 -10.65 1.61 11.98
CA TRP A 457 -10.37 0.70 10.87
C TRP A 457 -11.64 0.41 10.05
N CYS A 458 -12.78 0.27 10.72
CA CYS A 458 -14.04 0.05 10.03
C CYS A 458 -14.50 1.27 9.22
N MET A 459 -14.40 2.47 9.79
CA MET A 459 -14.69 3.72 9.08
C MET A 459 -13.75 3.90 7.88
N MET A 460 -12.49 3.50 7.99
CA MET A 460 -11.49 3.69 6.93
C MET A 460 -11.49 2.62 5.83
N ASN A 461 -12.40 1.63 5.87
CA ASN A 461 -12.37 0.46 4.98
C ASN A 461 -11.02 -0.29 4.97
N ALA A 462 -10.33 -0.29 6.11
CA ALA A 462 -9.12 -1.08 6.27
C ALA A 462 -9.43 -2.59 6.24
N PRO A 463 -8.51 -3.45 5.79
CA PRO A 463 -8.57 -4.88 6.12
C PRO A 463 -8.70 -5.07 7.64
N ILE A 464 -9.61 -5.95 8.07
CA ILE A 464 -9.87 -6.25 9.48
C ILE A 464 -9.16 -7.56 9.83
N MET A 465 -7.85 -7.46 10.07
CA MET A 465 -7.01 -8.62 10.41
C MET A 465 -6.73 -8.63 11.91
N LEU A 466 -7.38 -9.55 12.63
CA LEU A 466 -7.18 -9.74 14.06
C LEU A 466 -5.76 -10.27 14.35
N GLY A 467 -5.05 -9.62 15.28
CA GLY A 467 -3.69 -10.00 15.68
C GLY A 467 -3.57 -10.65 17.06
N LEU A 468 -4.68 -10.97 17.73
CA LEU A 468 -4.70 -11.53 19.09
C LEU A 468 -4.85 -13.06 19.11
N ASP A 469 -4.43 -13.69 20.21
CA ASP A 469 -4.75 -15.08 20.51
C ASP A 469 -6.22 -15.23 20.94
N LEU A 470 -7.05 -15.78 20.05
CA LEU A 470 -8.50 -15.90 20.24
C LEU A 470 -8.91 -16.88 21.35
N ARG A 471 -8.02 -17.74 21.84
CA ARG A 471 -8.32 -18.62 23.01
C ARG A 471 -8.54 -17.82 24.29
N ARG A 472 -8.11 -16.55 24.30
CA ARG A 472 -8.29 -15.62 25.41
C ARG A 472 -9.64 -14.88 25.37
N VAL A 473 -10.43 -15.11 24.33
CA VAL A 473 -11.72 -14.47 24.12
C VAL A 473 -12.84 -15.46 24.44
N ALA A 474 -13.80 -15.03 25.24
CA ALA A 474 -15.03 -15.74 25.51
C ALA A 474 -16.21 -14.97 24.91
N LYS A 475 -17.17 -15.70 24.33
CA LYS A 475 -18.37 -15.09 23.74
C LYS A 475 -19.12 -14.25 24.79
N GLY A 476 -19.34 -12.97 24.49
CA GLY A 476 -19.98 -12.00 25.38
C GLY A 476 -19.05 -11.28 26.35
N ASP A 477 -17.75 -11.60 26.36
CA ASP A 477 -16.78 -10.78 27.08
C ASP A 477 -16.50 -9.46 26.34
N GLU A 478 -15.73 -8.59 26.99
CA GLU A 478 -15.45 -7.24 26.47
C GLU A 478 -14.71 -7.24 25.12
N LEU A 479 -13.74 -8.14 24.93
CA LEU A 479 -13.00 -8.24 23.67
C LEU A 479 -13.88 -8.77 22.56
N TRP A 480 -14.70 -9.78 22.85
CA TRP A 480 -15.70 -10.31 21.93
C TRP A 480 -16.69 -9.22 21.51
N MET A 481 -17.22 -8.45 22.46
CA MET A 481 -18.15 -7.35 22.15
C MET A 481 -17.55 -6.29 21.21
N ILE A 482 -16.21 -6.13 21.19
CA ILE A 482 -15.51 -5.24 20.26
C ILE A 482 -15.37 -5.91 18.89
N ILE A 483 -14.76 -7.10 18.83
CA ILE A 483 -14.46 -7.76 17.55
C ILE A 483 -15.70 -8.40 16.89
N ALA A 484 -16.82 -8.47 17.60
CA ALA A 484 -18.06 -9.06 17.12
C ALA A 484 -19.20 -8.03 16.97
N ASN A 485 -18.90 -6.72 17.05
CA ASN A 485 -19.88 -5.67 16.86
C ASN A 485 -20.31 -5.59 15.38
N LYS A 486 -21.49 -6.14 15.09
CA LYS A 486 -22.04 -6.23 13.72
C LYS A 486 -22.30 -4.87 13.08
N ASP A 487 -22.71 -3.88 13.86
CA ASP A 487 -23.05 -2.56 13.29
C ASP A 487 -21.80 -1.80 12.87
N VAL A 488 -20.71 -1.88 13.66
CA VAL A 488 -19.43 -1.27 13.32
C VAL A 488 -18.77 -2.01 12.15
N ILE A 489 -18.80 -3.35 12.15
CA ILE A 489 -18.31 -4.18 11.02
C ILE A 489 -19.08 -3.86 9.73
N ALA A 490 -20.39 -3.64 9.82
CA ALA A 490 -21.22 -3.31 8.66
C ALA A 490 -20.80 -1.99 7.98
N LEU A 491 -20.14 -1.06 8.70
CA LEU A 491 -19.55 0.11 8.07
C LEU A 491 -18.42 -0.30 7.12
N ASN A 492 -17.49 -1.13 7.60
CA ASN A 492 -16.36 -1.62 6.82
C ASN A 492 -16.80 -2.41 5.58
N GLN A 493 -17.82 -3.24 5.77
CA GLN A 493 -18.36 -4.15 4.76
C GLN A 493 -19.54 -3.55 3.96
N ASP A 494 -19.74 -2.23 4.02
CA ASP A 494 -20.79 -1.57 3.25
C ASP A 494 -20.47 -1.67 1.73
N PRO A 495 -21.42 -2.12 0.90
CA PRO A 495 -21.19 -2.38 -0.52
C PRO A 495 -21.00 -1.12 -1.37
N LEU A 496 -21.15 0.08 -0.81
CA LEU A 496 -20.75 1.31 -1.50
C LEU A 496 -19.22 1.41 -1.60
N GLY A 497 -18.49 0.79 -0.67
CA GLY A 497 -17.03 0.69 -0.74
C GLY A 497 -16.30 2.03 -0.61
N ILE A 498 -16.93 3.05 -0.01
CA ILE A 498 -16.33 4.38 0.16
C ILE A 498 -15.73 4.51 1.55
N GLN A 499 -14.42 4.75 1.61
CA GLN A 499 -13.71 5.08 2.85
C GLN A 499 -14.27 6.38 3.48
N ALA A 500 -14.35 6.44 4.82
CA ALA A 500 -14.76 7.66 5.52
C ALA A 500 -13.80 8.82 5.26
N LYS A 501 -14.34 10.03 5.17
CA LYS A 501 -13.56 11.28 5.06
C LYS A 501 -13.57 12.03 6.40
N ARG A 502 -12.42 12.52 6.85
CA ARG A 502 -12.36 13.43 8.01
C ARG A 502 -12.75 14.83 7.58
N ILE A 503 -13.92 15.27 8.01
CA ILE A 503 -14.45 16.59 7.64
C ILE A 503 -14.25 17.63 8.75
N TYR A 504 -13.76 17.25 9.93
CA TYR A 504 -13.48 18.18 11.01
C TYR A 504 -12.30 17.68 11.84
N CYS A 505 -11.49 18.63 12.31
CA CYS A 505 -10.45 18.40 13.29
C CYS A 505 -10.38 19.61 14.23
N SER A 506 -10.38 19.37 15.54
CA SER A 506 -10.45 20.45 16.55
C SER A 506 -9.21 21.34 16.61
N ILE A 507 -8.08 20.93 16.01
CA ILE A 507 -6.83 21.69 16.01
C ILE A 507 -6.39 22.17 14.61
N ASP A 508 -6.96 21.62 13.53
CA ASP A 508 -6.78 22.12 12.16
C ASP A 508 -8.02 21.84 11.31
N ASN A 509 -8.93 22.81 11.29
CA ASN A 509 -10.21 22.67 10.62
C ASN A 509 -10.24 23.32 9.21
N ALA A 510 -9.10 23.85 8.74
CA ALA A 510 -9.03 24.50 7.43
C ALA A 510 -9.04 23.47 6.29
N ASN A 511 -8.22 22.42 6.42
CA ASN A 511 -8.13 21.33 5.44
C ASN A 511 -8.12 19.95 6.15
N PRO A 512 -9.17 19.64 6.94
CA PRO A 512 -9.18 18.45 7.79
C PRO A 512 -9.06 17.15 7.01
N ASP A 513 -9.48 17.10 5.75
CA ASP A 513 -9.45 15.89 4.91
C ASP A 513 -8.06 15.58 4.34
N THR A 514 -7.15 16.56 4.29
CA THR A 514 -5.82 16.40 3.66
C THR A 514 -4.65 16.67 4.60
N ALA A 515 -4.88 17.35 5.73
CA ALA A 515 -3.82 17.66 6.69
C ALA A 515 -3.32 16.40 7.41
N TYR A 516 -2.03 16.08 7.30
CA TYR A 516 -1.41 15.07 8.17
C TYR A 516 -1.18 15.64 9.57
N ILE A 517 -1.84 15.08 10.59
CA ILE A 517 -1.81 15.61 11.96
C ILE A 517 -1.31 14.54 12.93
N ALA A 518 -0.07 14.68 13.40
CA ALA A 518 0.52 13.77 14.39
C ALA A 518 0.13 14.11 15.84
N ASN A 519 -0.30 15.35 16.13
CA ASN A 519 -0.68 15.75 17.48
C ASN A 519 -2.02 15.15 17.88
N ASN A 520 -2.01 14.21 18.82
CA ASN A 520 -3.20 13.48 19.27
C ASN A 520 -4.08 14.24 20.26
N ASN A 521 -3.69 15.44 20.72
CA ASN A 521 -4.54 16.27 21.58
C ASN A 521 -5.65 16.96 20.76
N ARG A 522 -6.53 16.16 20.16
CA ARG A 522 -7.55 16.59 19.22
C ARG A 522 -8.77 15.67 19.19
N VAL A 523 -9.85 16.21 18.65
CA VAL A 523 -11.05 15.48 18.26
C VAL A 523 -11.21 15.57 16.75
N ASP A 524 -11.36 14.42 16.10
CA ASP A 524 -11.65 14.31 14.67
C ASP A 524 -13.13 13.90 14.47
N ILE A 525 -13.77 14.39 13.40
CA ILE A 525 -15.10 13.90 12.97
C ILE A 525 -14.98 13.31 11.58
N LEU A 526 -15.27 12.01 11.48
CA LEU A 526 -15.26 11.22 10.25
C LEU A 526 -16.69 11.00 9.78
N VAL A 527 -16.88 11.08 8.47
CA VAL A 527 -18.18 10.86 7.84
C VAL A 527 -18.05 9.86 6.70
N LYS A 528 -18.99 8.93 6.62
CA LYS A 528 -18.99 7.84 5.66
C LYS A 528 -20.39 7.65 5.06
N PRO A 529 -20.56 7.82 3.73
CA PRO A 529 -21.80 7.47 3.07
C PRO A 529 -21.96 5.95 3.02
N LEU A 530 -23.20 5.48 3.13
CA LEU A 530 -23.55 4.05 3.06
C LEU A 530 -24.46 3.78 1.86
N ALA A 531 -24.41 2.55 1.35
CA ALA A 531 -25.11 2.16 0.11
C ALA A 531 -26.63 2.35 0.17
N ASN A 532 -27.22 2.31 1.36
CA ASN A 532 -28.66 2.48 1.56
C ASN A 532 -29.10 3.95 1.72
N GLY A 533 -28.18 4.91 1.57
CA GLY A 533 -28.44 6.34 1.71
C GLY A 533 -28.28 6.88 3.14
N ASP A 534 -27.93 6.03 4.11
CA ASP A 534 -27.54 6.48 5.44
C ASP A 534 -26.13 7.09 5.45
N ILE A 535 -25.81 7.79 6.53
CA ILE A 535 -24.47 8.32 6.79
C ILE A 535 -24.00 7.85 8.17
N ALA A 536 -22.79 7.30 8.26
CA ALA A 536 -22.14 7.10 9.55
C ALA A 536 -21.27 8.31 9.90
N ILE A 537 -21.38 8.78 11.15
CA ILE A 537 -20.59 9.89 11.70
C ILE A 537 -19.87 9.38 12.96
N SER A 538 -18.55 9.53 13.01
CA SER A 538 -17.74 9.15 14.17
C SER A 538 -17.03 10.36 14.74
N PHE A 539 -17.29 10.67 16.01
CA PHE A 539 -16.59 11.68 16.80
C PHE A 539 -15.51 10.96 17.61
N ILE A 540 -14.24 11.28 17.38
CA ILE A 540 -13.10 10.50 17.89
C ILE A 540 -12.21 11.39 18.74
N ASN A 541 -12.11 11.12 20.03
CA ASN A 541 -11.13 11.77 20.90
C ASN A 541 -9.83 10.95 20.91
N LEU A 542 -8.78 11.51 20.31
CA LEU A 542 -7.47 10.84 20.24
C LEU A 542 -6.60 11.11 21.48
N SER A 543 -7.01 12.04 22.33
CA SER A 543 -6.24 12.48 23.49
C SER A 543 -6.37 11.52 24.67
N ASP A 544 -5.43 11.66 25.59
CA ASP A 544 -5.37 10.91 26.85
C ASP A 544 -6.24 11.49 27.97
N SER A 545 -7.05 12.49 27.64
CA SER A 545 -7.94 13.16 28.58
C SER A 545 -9.36 13.25 28.04
N ARG A 546 -10.34 13.34 28.92
CA ARG A 546 -11.73 13.58 28.51
C ARG A 546 -11.84 14.97 27.90
N ASP A 547 -12.30 15.06 26.66
CA ASP A 547 -12.70 16.35 26.07
C ASP A 547 -14.13 16.67 26.51
N THR A 548 -14.32 17.84 27.15
CA THR A 548 -15.63 18.28 27.69
C THR A 548 -16.38 19.24 26.78
N LYS A 549 -15.80 19.60 25.63
CA LYS A 549 -16.39 20.55 24.69
C LYS A 549 -17.48 19.86 23.87
N GLU A 550 -18.32 20.69 23.26
CA GLU A 550 -19.21 20.25 22.21
C GLU A 550 -18.47 20.28 20.88
N HIS A 551 -18.55 19.20 20.12
CA HIS A 551 -18.09 19.11 18.75
C HIS A 551 -19.29 18.83 17.84
N SER A 552 -19.36 19.51 16.69
CA SER A 552 -20.50 19.39 15.79
C SER A 552 -20.13 19.56 14.32
N VAL A 553 -20.93 18.93 13.47
CA VAL A 553 -20.95 19.13 12.01
C VAL A 553 -22.39 19.26 11.55
N ASP A 554 -22.62 20.08 10.54
CA ASP A 554 -23.94 20.22 9.92
C ASP A 554 -24.03 19.49 8.58
N VAL A 555 -25.27 19.33 8.12
CA VAL A 555 -25.59 18.71 6.84
C VAL A 555 -24.90 19.42 5.68
N SER A 556 -24.79 20.75 5.70
CA SER A 556 -24.13 21.50 4.62
C SER A 556 -22.67 21.10 4.48
N ARG A 557 -21.93 21.04 5.59
CA ARG A 557 -20.53 20.60 5.60
C ARG A 557 -20.37 19.16 5.11
N ILE A 558 -21.28 18.26 5.49
CA ILE A 558 -21.27 16.88 5.00
C ILE A 558 -21.44 16.86 3.48
N ILE A 559 -22.39 17.63 2.94
CA ILE A 559 -22.63 17.73 1.50
C ILE A 559 -21.44 18.36 0.76
N ASP A 560 -20.79 19.38 1.33
CA ASP A 560 -19.63 20.03 0.71
C ASP A 560 -18.48 19.04 0.50
N TYR A 561 -18.23 18.14 1.46
CA TYR A 561 -17.14 17.16 1.39
C TYR A 561 -17.50 15.86 0.67
N LEU A 562 -18.75 15.40 0.79
CA LEU A 562 -19.16 14.04 0.39
C LEU A 562 -20.41 13.99 -0.49
N GLY A 563 -21.02 15.13 -0.85
CA GLY A 563 -22.27 15.18 -1.62
C GLY A 563 -22.22 14.37 -2.92
N HIS A 564 -21.08 14.37 -3.61
CA HIS A 564 -20.86 13.61 -4.85
C HIS A 564 -20.70 12.09 -4.64
N LYS A 565 -20.54 11.64 -3.39
CA LYS A 565 -20.38 10.24 -2.97
C LYS A 565 -21.61 9.69 -2.23
N ILE A 566 -22.58 10.53 -1.87
CA ILE A 566 -23.81 10.13 -1.17
C ILE A 566 -24.84 9.66 -2.19
N MET A 567 -25.42 8.48 -1.96
CA MET A 567 -26.38 7.83 -2.88
C MET A 567 -27.62 8.68 -3.18
N ASP A 568 -28.16 9.40 -2.19
CA ASP A 568 -29.27 10.34 -2.35
C ASP A 568 -29.01 11.60 -1.54
N ALA A 569 -28.07 12.42 -2.04
CA ALA A 569 -27.62 13.64 -1.38
C ALA A 569 -28.77 14.65 -1.18
N GLU A 570 -29.73 14.72 -2.11
CA GLU A 570 -30.87 15.64 -1.99
C GLU A 570 -31.87 15.17 -0.94
N LYS A 571 -32.17 13.86 -0.85
CA LYS A 571 -32.97 13.34 0.27
C LYS A 571 -32.29 13.60 1.60
N PHE A 572 -30.98 13.31 1.69
CA PHE A 572 -30.24 13.57 2.93
C PHE A 572 -30.29 15.06 3.30
N LYS A 573 -30.05 15.96 2.34
CA LYS A 573 -30.05 17.42 2.55
C LYS A 573 -31.42 17.98 2.96
N ASN A 574 -32.49 17.45 2.38
CA ASN A 574 -33.84 17.98 2.52
C ASN A 574 -34.71 17.22 3.54
N ALA A 575 -34.15 16.21 4.23
CA ALA A 575 -34.87 15.45 5.25
C ALA A 575 -35.48 16.35 6.33
N GLU A 576 -36.66 15.99 6.80
CA GLU A 576 -37.36 16.73 7.86
C GLU A 576 -36.76 16.44 9.24
N SER A 577 -36.27 15.22 9.42
CA SER A 577 -35.58 14.77 10.62
C SER A 577 -34.60 13.65 10.30
N TYR A 578 -33.79 13.28 11.29
CA TYR A 578 -32.82 12.20 11.19
C TYR A 578 -32.98 11.25 12.38
N CYS A 579 -33.03 9.95 12.10
CA CYS A 579 -32.90 8.91 13.11
C CYS A 579 -31.42 8.65 13.37
N LEU A 580 -30.98 8.77 14.62
CA LEU A 580 -29.60 8.55 15.03
C LEU A 580 -29.54 7.26 15.85
N LYS A 581 -28.75 6.27 15.40
CA LYS A 581 -28.43 5.08 16.18
C LYS A 581 -26.96 5.13 16.60
N ASP A 582 -26.67 5.13 17.89
CA ASP A 582 -25.32 4.91 18.40
C ASP A 582 -24.94 3.43 18.25
N LEU A 583 -23.81 3.17 17.58
CA LEU A 583 -23.41 1.83 17.16
C LEU A 583 -22.71 1.01 18.26
N TRP A 584 -22.41 1.62 19.40
CA TRP A 584 -21.80 0.95 20.55
C TRP A 584 -22.78 0.75 21.71
N THR A 585 -23.83 1.58 21.79
CA THR A 585 -24.82 1.53 22.87
C THR A 585 -26.22 1.12 22.42
N ASP A 586 -26.45 0.97 21.11
CA ASP A 586 -27.76 0.76 20.48
C ASP A 586 -28.80 1.86 20.75
N LYS A 587 -28.39 2.97 21.38
CA LYS A 587 -29.30 4.07 21.70
C LYS A 587 -29.78 4.73 20.41
N VAL A 588 -31.11 4.81 20.27
CA VAL A 588 -31.76 5.50 19.15
C VAL A 588 -32.37 6.81 19.61
N THR A 589 -32.12 7.89 18.88
CA THR A 589 -32.74 9.21 19.09
C THR A 589 -33.20 9.82 17.77
N THR A 590 -34.07 10.81 17.84
CA THR A 590 -34.49 11.62 16.69
C THR A 590 -33.85 12.99 16.78
N ASN A 591 -33.27 13.46 15.67
CA ASN A 591 -32.72 14.79 15.53
C ASN A 591 -33.50 15.58 14.48
N ASN A 592 -34.17 16.65 14.90
CA ASN A 592 -34.89 17.57 14.02
C ASN A 592 -34.03 18.77 13.60
N SER A 593 -32.81 18.88 14.14
CA SER A 593 -31.83 19.85 13.69
C SER A 593 -31.02 19.26 12.53
N ARG A 594 -30.47 20.13 11.68
CA ARG A 594 -29.54 19.76 10.60
C ARG A 594 -28.08 19.73 11.08
N THR A 595 -27.88 19.56 12.39
CA THR A 595 -26.58 19.58 13.04
C THR A 595 -26.45 18.35 13.93
N PHE A 596 -25.33 17.64 13.83
CA PHE A 596 -25.01 16.48 14.65
C PHE A 596 -23.92 16.90 15.63
N SER A 597 -24.21 16.79 16.93
CA SER A 597 -23.28 17.19 17.99
C SER A 597 -23.09 16.13 19.05
N VAL A 598 -21.89 16.10 19.62
CA VAL A 598 -21.53 15.28 20.78
C VAL A 598 -20.78 16.16 21.77
N THR A 599 -21.13 16.03 23.05
CA THR A 599 -20.51 16.75 24.16
C THR A 599 -19.95 15.76 25.15
N GLY A 600 -18.67 15.90 25.51
CA GLY A 600 -18.05 15.05 26.51
C GLY A 600 -17.65 13.68 25.97
N ILE A 601 -16.46 13.57 25.37
CA ILE A 601 -15.91 12.31 24.85
C ILE A 601 -14.75 11.88 25.75
N ASP A 602 -14.82 10.67 26.30
CA ASP A 602 -13.76 10.15 27.18
C ASP A 602 -12.41 10.00 26.46
N ALA A 603 -11.34 9.88 27.25
CA ALA A 603 -10.00 9.67 26.73
C ALA A 603 -9.96 8.44 25.83
N TYR A 604 -9.32 8.58 24.66
CA TYR A 604 -9.19 7.56 23.63
C TYR A 604 -10.51 7.01 23.08
N ASP A 605 -11.64 7.65 23.37
CA ASP A 605 -12.96 7.13 23.07
C ASP A 605 -13.56 7.71 21.77
N ASN A 606 -14.62 7.08 21.30
CA ASN A 606 -15.43 7.55 20.20
C ASN A 606 -16.93 7.48 20.50
N VAL A 607 -17.68 8.35 19.83
CA VAL A 607 -19.13 8.24 19.67
C VAL A 607 -19.40 8.08 18.18
N THR A 608 -19.90 6.92 17.78
CA THR A 608 -20.19 6.61 16.37
C THR A 608 -21.66 6.38 16.18
N ILE A 609 -22.27 7.19 15.33
CA ILE A 609 -23.70 7.20 15.06
C ILE A 609 -23.97 6.90 13.59
N ARG A 610 -25.01 6.10 13.33
CA ARG A 610 -25.63 5.96 12.01
C ARG A 610 -26.81 6.92 11.92
N VAL A 611 -26.82 7.69 10.86
CA VAL A 611 -27.78 8.76 10.58
C VAL A 611 -28.64 8.34 9.39
N THR A 612 -29.92 8.14 9.64
CA THR A 612 -30.91 7.80 8.61
C THR A 612 -31.82 9.00 8.37
N PRO A 613 -31.88 9.57 7.14
CA PRO A 613 -32.80 10.65 6.81
C PRO A 613 -34.25 10.13 6.76
N VAL A 614 -35.15 10.86 7.42
CA VAL A 614 -36.58 10.54 7.56
C VAL A 614 -37.45 11.52 6.77
#